data_AF-A0A1J0LLU2-F1
#
_entry.id   AF-A0A1J0LLU2-F1
#
_cell.length_a   1.000
_cell.length_b   1.000
_cell.length_c   1.000
_cell.angle_alpha   90.00
_cell.angle_beta   90.00
_cell.angle_gamma   90.00
#
_symmetry.space_group_name_H-M   'P 1'
#
loop_
_entity.id
_entity.type
_entity.pdbx_description
1 polymer ?
#
loop_
_entity_poly.entity_id
_entity_poly.type
_entity_poly.pdbx_seq_one_letter_code
_entity_poly.pdbx_strand_id
1 'polypeptide(L)'
;MYSKNFYNRQHVIVVFITLIFCGKLIAQVGIGTSTPHQSSILDIVASNKGVSFPNVELTSENDTKTIEKPEKGLIIYNPNSSHIPQGIYYNGGTTTAPNWLKIKGSSSSEGVTIAKQIGVYGDDKTVSIGDIEFRVNTSNTPQFRSIVGKNLTYATLVKQFWVSSDSGRSTDTCSNQTLHQNFRTICGANGSSTKELNDIWVFITTDGHQGTYQYIFNLLEIDGIKYLAQLVKKY
;
A
#
# COMPACT_ATOMS: atom_id res chain seq x y z
N MET A 1 -30.92 -78.77 19.10
CA MET A 1 -30.34 -77.87 18.08
C MET A 1 -31.06 -76.52 18.12
N TYR A 2 -30.61 -75.53 18.91
CA TYR A 2 -31.18 -74.16 18.82
C TYR A 2 -30.15 -73.03 19.07
N SER A 3 -28.88 -73.36 19.28
CA SER A 3 -27.85 -72.37 19.67
C SER A 3 -27.31 -71.53 18.50
N LYS A 4 -27.28 -72.05 17.27
CA LYS A 4 -26.58 -71.40 16.14
C LYS A 4 -27.24 -70.10 15.64
N ASN A 5 -28.57 -69.99 15.72
CA ASN A 5 -29.29 -68.82 15.19
C ASN A 5 -29.25 -67.59 16.12
N PHE A 6 -28.95 -67.79 17.41
CA PHE A 6 -28.83 -66.70 18.39
C PHE A 6 -27.49 -65.97 18.23
N TYR A 7 -26.40 -66.71 18.02
CA TYR A 7 -25.06 -66.15 17.79
C TYR A 7 -24.99 -65.29 16.51
N ASN A 8 -25.65 -65.71 15.43
CA ASN A 8 -25.64 -64.94 14.17
C ASN A 8 -26.39 -63.60 14.28
N ARG A 9 -27.45 -63.51 15.10
CA ARG A 9 -28.16 -62.24 15.33
C ARG A 9 -27.32 -61.25 16.15
N GLN A 10 -26.57 -61.75 17.14
CA GLN A 10 -25.66 -60.94 17.96
C GLN A 10 -24.55 -60.31 17.09
N HIS A 11 -23.98 -61.05 16.15
CA HIS A 11 -22.94 -60.53 15.26
C HIS A 11 -23.46 -59.46 14.29
N VAL A 12 -24.66 -59.62 13.74
CA VAL A 12 -25.29 -58.61 12.87
C VAL A 12 -25.54 -57.31 13.62
N ILE A 13 -26.00 -57.39 14.88
CA ILE A 13 -26.24 -56.21 15.74
C ILE A 13 -24.93 -55.49 16.04
N VAL A 14 -23.85 -56.22 16.37
CA VAL A 14 -22.53 -55.63 16.63
C VAL A 14 -22.00 -54.90 15.38
N VAL A 15 -22.16 -55.47 14.18
CA VAL A 15 -21.74 -54.82 12.93
C VAL A 15 -22.54 -53.54 12.66
N PHE A 16 -23.86 -53.57 12.88
CA PHE A 16 -24.72 -52.40 12.69
C PHE A 16 -24.41 -51.27 13.70
N ILE A 17 -24.14 -51.62 14.96
CA ILE A 17 -23.69 -50.67 16.00
C ILE A 17 -22.34 -50.06 15.64
N THR A 18 -21.42 -50.86 15.07
CA THR A 18 -20.10 -50.38 14.64
C THR A 18 -20.20 -49.38 13.48
N LEU A 19 -21.12 -49.61 12.53
CA LEU A 19 -21.39 -48.70 11.41
C LEU A 19 -22.04 -47.38 11.84
N ILE A 20 -22.90 -47.40 12.88
CA ILE A 20 -23.52 -46.20 13.46
C ILE A 20 -22.48 -45.33 14.20
N PHE A 21 -21.44 -45.94 14.78
CA PHE A 21 -20.35 -45.23 15.45
C PHE A 21 -19.29 -44.64 14.51
N CYS A 22 -19.41 -44.84 13.19
CA CYS A 22 -18.57 -44.18 12.20
C CYS A 22 -19.06 -42.73 11.95
N GLY A 23 -18.99 -41.90 12.99
CA GLY A 23 -19.23 -40.46 12.89
C GLY A 23 -18.20 -39.78 11.97
N LYS A 24 -18.59 -38.64 11.39
CA LYS A 24 -17.77 -37.85 10.45
C LYS A 24 -16.33 -37.68 10.95
N LEU A 25 -15.38 -38.36 10.31
CA LEU A 25 -13.95 -38.11 10.53
C LEU A 25 -13.63 -36.72 9.98
N ILE A 26 -13.28 -35.79 10.86
CA ILE A 26 -12.88 -34.43 10.48
C ILE A 26 -11.42 -34.50 10.01
N ALA A 27 -11.16 -34.24 8.73
CA ALA A 27 -9.83 -34.29 8.13
C ALA A 27 -9.02 -32.98 8.27
N GLN A 28 -9.29 -32.20 9.32
CA GLN A 28 -8.57 -30.96 9.58
C GLN A 28 -7.14 -31.26 10.07
N VAL A 29 -6.17 -30.54 9.53
CA VAL A 29 -4.77 -30.67 9.90
C VAL A 29 -4.45 -29.66 11.00
N GLY A 30 -4.13 -30.15 12.19
CA GLY A 30 -3.58 -29.34 13.27
C GLY A 30 -2.08 -29.52 13.37
N ILE A 31 -1.32 -28.42 13.37
CA ILE A 31 0.12 -28.43 13.69
C ILE A 31 0.32 -27.60 14.96
N GLY A 32 0.73 -28.26 16.04
CA GLY A 32 0.85 -27.61 17.36
C GLY A 32 -0.48 -27.43 18.11
N THR A 33 -1.58 -27.98 17.58
CA THR A 33 -2.89 -28.05 18.24
C THR A 33 -3.58 -29.39 17.93
N SER A 34 -4.20 -30.02 18.92
CA SER A 34 -5.08 -31.20 18.72
C SER A 34 -6.53 -30.81 18.47
N THR A 35 -6.86 -29.53 18.63
CA THR A 35 -8.19 -28.96 18.39
C THR A 35 -8.08 -27.78 17.41
N PRO A 36 -7.87 -28.04 16.11
CA PRO A 36 -7.91 -27.00 15.09
C PRO A 36 -9.22 -26.21 15.15
N HIS A 37 -9.15 -24.91 14.83
CA HIS A 37 -10.32 -24.07 14.73
C HIS A 37 -11.33 -24.64 13.70
N GLN A 38 -12.61 -24.69 14.05
CA GLN A 38 -13.64 -25.35 13.21
C GLN A 38 -13.77 -24.74 11.80
N SER A 39 -13.32 -23.49 11.61
CA SER A 39 -13.34 -22.80 10.32
C SER A 39 -12.05 -22.97 9.49
N SER A 40 -11.10 -23.82 9.89
CA SER A 40 -9.84 -24.01 9.17
C SER A 40 -9.63 -25.46 8.75
N ILE A 41 -9.11 -25.64 7.52
CA ILE A 41 -8.65 -26.96 7.04
C ILE A 41 -7.23 -27.25 7.56
N LEU A 42 -6.44 -26.19 7.79
CA LEU A 42 -5.11 -26.23 8.39
C LEU A 42 -5.03 -25.16 9.49
N ASP A 43 -4.70 -25.56 10.71
CA ASP A 43 -4.48 -24.66 11.85
C ASP A 43 -3.08 -24.88 12.42
N ILE A 44 -2.29 -23.81 12.53
CA ILE A 44 -0.90 -23.87 12.96
C ILE A 44 -0.74 -22.95 14.18
N VAL A 45 -0.50 -23.55 15.34
CA VAL A 45 -0.40 -22.83 16.62
C VAL A 45 0.99 -23.02 17.21
N ALA A 46 1.69 -21.92 17.41
CA ALA A 46 2.94 -21.85 18.15
C ALA A 46 3.13 -20.45 18.74
N SER A 47 3.78 -20.35 19.91
CA SER A 47 4.05 -19.05 20.54
C SER A 47 5.33 -18.37 20.03
N ASN A 48 6.24 -19.14 19.44
CA ASN A 48 7.58 -18.67 19.05
C ASN A 48 8.10 -19.29 17.74
N LYS A 49 7.19 -19.76 16.87
CA LYS A 49 7.54 -20.34 15.56
C LYS A 49 6.64 -19.74 14.48
N GLY A 50 7.18 -19.62 13.27
CA GLY A 50 6.44 -19.22 12.07
C GLY A 50 6.34 -20.35 11.06
N VAL A 51 5.68 -20.06 9.93
CA VAL A 51 5.56 -21.00 8.80
C VAL A 51 6.64 -20.67 7.77
N SER A 52 7.48 -21.64 7.44
CA SER A 52 8.37 -21.55 6.29
C SER A 52 7.63 -22.04 5.06
N PHE A 53 7.47 -21.15 4.06
CA PHE A 53 6.91 -21.52 2.77
C PHE A 53 7.98 -22.16 1.86
N PRO A 54 7.57 -22.87 0.79
CA PRO A 54 8.52 -23.40 -0.20
C PRO A 54 9.40 -22.30 -0.79
N ASN A 55 10.71 -22.55 -0.83
CA ASN A 55 11.69 -21.66 -1.44
C ASN A 55 11.71 -21.87 -2.95
N VAL A 56 11.25 -20.89 -3.73
CA VAL A 56 11.13 -20.98 -5.19
C VAL A 56 11.76 -19.76 -5.85
N GLU A 57 12.80 -20.00 -6.66
CA GLU A 57 13.53 -18.95 -7.37
C GLU A 57 12.79 -18.49 -8.62
N LEU A 58 11.93 -17.49 -8.47
CA LEU A 58 11.17 -16.94 -9.59
C LEU A 58 12.08 -16.13 -10.53
N THR A 59 11.90 -16.33 -11.82
CA THR A 59 12.66 -15.63 -12.87
C THR A 59 12.02 -14.33 -13.34
N SER A 60 10.73 -14.12 -13.08
CA SER A 60 10.01 -12.87 -13.36
C SER A 60 8.65 -12.84 -12.64
N GLU A 61 7.95 -11.71 -12.65
CA GLU A 61 6.58 -11.61 -12.13
C GLU A 61 5.58 -12.47 -12.92
N ASN A 62 5.88 -12.82 -14.18
CA ASN A 62 5.03 -13.67 -15.03
C ASN A 62 5.64 -15.07 -15.25
N ASP A 63 6.46 -15.56 -14.32
CA ASP A 63 7.11 -16.86 -14.44
C ASP A 63 6.10 -18.02 -14.48
N THR A 64 6.01 -18.67 -15.64
CA THR A 64 5.15 -19.83 -15.92
C THR A 64 5.89 -21.17 -15.86
N LYS A 65 7.20 -21.18 -15.65
CA LYS A 65 8.06 -22.36 -15.83
C LYS A 65 8.54 -22.94 -14.52
N THR A 66 8.90 -22.09 -13.57
CA THR A 66 9.49 -22.54 -12.29
C THR A 66 8.49 -23.35 -11.46
N ILE A 67 7.21 -22.97 -11.53
CA ILE A 67 6.10 -23.78 -11.03
C ILE A 67 5.16 -24.01 -12.21
N GLU A 68 4.93 -25.27 -12.58
CA GLU A 68 3.97 -25.62 -13.62
C GLU A 68 2.53 -25.47 -13.10
N LYS A 69 1.68 -24.76 -13.85
CA LYS A 69 0.25 -24.53 -13.53
C LYS A 69 0.03 -24.03 -12.08
N PRO A 70 0.66 -22.93 -11.65
CA PRO A 70 0.52 -22.45 -10.28
C PRO A 70 -0.93 -22.01 -10.01
N GLU A 71 -1.56 -22.56 -8.98
CA GLU A 71 -2.91 -22.15 -8.61
C GLU A 71 -2.97 -20.69 -8.18
N LYS A 72 -4.13 -20.06 -8.38
CA LYS A 72 -4.36 -18.71 -7.87
C LYS A 72 -4.33 -18.73 -6.34
N GLY A 73 -3.59 -17.80 -5.74
CA GLY A 73 -3.40 -17.72 -4.30
C GLY A 73 -2.29 -18.64 -3.77
N LEU A 74 -1.57 -19.38 -4.63
CA LEU A 74 -0.39 -20.14 -4.21
C LEU A 74 0.67 -19.21 -3.61
N ILE A 75 1.15 -19.52 -2.40
CA ILE A 75 2.14 -18.71 -1.66
C ILE A 75 3.49 -19.43 -1.64
N ILE A 76 4.54 -18.68 -1.96
CA ILE A 76 5.93 -19.15 -1.93
C ILE A 76 6.84 -18.09 -1.30
N TYR A 77 8.03 -18.50 -0.90
CA TYR A 77 9.12 -17.59 -0.59
C TYR A 77 10.13 -17.59 -1.75
N ASN A 78 10.42 -16.44 -2.32
CA ASN A 78 11.49 -16.27 -3.30
C ASN A 78 12.79 -15.95 -2.54
N PRO A 79 13.75 -16.88 -2.41
CA PRO A 79 14.89 -16.73 -1.52
C PRO A 79 15.94 -15.74 -2.03
N ASN A 80 16.12 -15.63 -3.35
CA ASN A 80 16.93 -14.64 -4.05
C ASN A 80 16.80 -14.95 -5.55
N SER A 81 16.58 -13.95 -6.41
CA SER A 81 16.84 -14.15 -7.84
C SER A 81 17.45 -12.88 -8.42
N SER A 82 18.31 -13.04 -9.42
CA SER A 82 18.90 -11.93 -10.17
C SER A 82 17.86 -11.09 -10.93
N HIS A 83 16.57 -11.48 -10.87
CA HIS A 83 15.51 -10.99 -11.73
C HIS A 83 14.37 -10.31 -10.97
N ILE A 84 13.97 -10.82 -9.80
CA ILE A 84 12.96 -10.18 -8.94
C ILE A 84 13.40 -10.16 -7.47
N PRO A 85 12.99 -9.13 -6.68
CA PRO A 85 13.42 -9.01 -5.30
C PRO A 85 13.06 -10.23 -4.43
N GLN A 86 13.93 -10.60 -3.49
CA GLN A 86 13.66 -11.60 -2.46
C GLN A 86 12.41 -11.24 -1.63
N GLY A 87 11.60 -12.24 -1.26
CA GLY A 87 10.48 -12.06 -0.32
C GLY A 87 9.37 -13.10 -0.48
N ILE A 88 8.26 -12.91 0.24
CA ILE A 88 7.06 -13.75 0.10
C ILE A 88 6.26 -13.28 -1.11
N TYR A 89 5.86 -14.20 -1.97
CA TYR A 89 5.03 -13.94 -3.14
C TYR A 89 3.78 -14.81 -3.11
N TYR A 90 2.70 -14.31 -3.72
CA TYR A 90 1.57 -15.12 -4.08
C TYR A 90 1.22 -14.98 -5.56
N ASN A 91 0.64 -16.02 -6.16
CA ASN A 91 0.11 -15.91 -7.52
C ASN A 91 -1.25 -15.19 -7.50
N GLY A 92 -1.29 -13.93 -7.93
CA GLY A 92 -2.52 -13.17 -8.14
C GLY A 92 -3.22 -13.48 -9.48
N GLY A 93 -2.52 -14.15 -10.40
CA GLY A 93 -2.98 -14.51 -11.74
C GLY A 93 -3.77 -15.82 -11.78
N THR A 94 -3.77 -16.45 -12.96
CA THR A 94 -4.40 -17.76 -13.19
C THR A 94 -3.34 -18.85 -13.36
N THR A 95 -3.77 -20.10 -13.47
CA THR A 95 -2.88 -21.25 -13.71
C THR A 95 -2.14 -21.19 -15.05
N THR A 96 -2.71 -20.51 -16.06
CA THR A 96 -2.10 -20.37 -17.39
C THR A 96 -1.42 -19.02 -17.61
N ALA A 97 -1.71 -18.03 -16.76
CA ALA A 97 -1.10 -16.71 -16.78
C ALA A 97 -0.87 -16.24 -15.33
N PRO A 98 0.19 -16.73 -14.66
CA PRO A 98 0.52 -16.33 -13.31
C PRO A 98 0.96 -14.88 -13.25
N ASN A 99 0.73 -14.27 -12.09
CA ASN A 99 1.22 -12.95 -11.73
C ASN A 99 1.71 -13.01 -10.29
N TRP A 100 3.01 -13.12 -10.11
CA TRP A 100 3.68 -13.23 -8.82
C TRP A 100 3.79 -11.86 -8.17
N LEU A 101 2.96 -11.64 -7.17
CA LEU A 101 2.88 -10.39 -6.43
C LEU A 101 3.60 -10.54 -5.09
N LYS A 102 4.59 -9.67 -4.85
CA LYS A 102 5.31 -9.64 -3.58
C LYS A 102 4.39 -9.13 -2.47
N ILE A 103 4.24 -9.90 -1.40
CA ILE A 103 3.57 -9.46 -0.19
C ILE A 103 4.47 -8.44 0.52
N LYS A 104 3.93 -7.25 0.77
CA LYS A 104 4.55 -6.19 1.56
C LYS A 104 3.66 -5.90 2.75
N GLY A 105 4.26 -5.71 3.93
CA GLY A 105 3.53 -5.40 5.14
C GLY A 105 3.42 -3.90 5.33
N SER A 106 2.21 -3.38 5.45
CA SER A 106 1.98 -1.99 5.81
C SER A 106 2.25 -1.74 7.29
N SER A 107 3.27 -0.95 7.58
CA SER A 107 3.51 -0.37 8.91
C SER A 107 3.02 1.07 8.94
N SER A 108 2.87 1.65 10.14
CA SER A 108 2.70 3.09 10.37
C SER A 108 3.86 3.96 9.85
N SER A 109 4.82 3.33 9.16
CA SER A 109 6.04 3.89 8.61
C SER A 109 6.33 3.38 7.19
N GLU A 110 5.34 2.83 6.46
CA GLU A 110 5.52 2.55 5.04
C GLU A 110 5.73 3.85 4.27
N GLY A 111 7.01 4.22 4.16
CA GLY A 111 7.67 5.14 3.24
C GLY A 111 6.94 6.44 2.96
N VAL A 112 7.55 7.56 3.36
CA VAL A 112 7.25 8.84 2.71
C VAL A 112 7.35 8.61 1.20
N THR A 113 6.21 8.68 0.50
CA THR A 113 6.25 8.68 -0.96
C THR A 113 6.77 10.07 -1.35
N ILE A 114 7.81 10.10 -2.17
CA ILE A 114 8.45 11.36 -2.58
C ILE A 114 8.30 11.51 -4.09
N ALA A 115 7.73 12.63 -4.51
CA ALA A 115 7.75 13.07 -5.89
C ALA A 115 8.58 14.37 -5.99
N LYS A 116 9.40 14.50 -7.03
CA LYS A 116 10.24 15.68 -7.26
C LYS A 116 10.19 16.12 -8.71
N GLN A 117 10.30 17.42 -8.93
CA GLN A 117 10.49 18.02 -10.25
C GLN A 117 11.51 19.15 -10.12
N ILE A 118 12.53 19.13 -10.98
CA ILE A 118 13.59 20.13 -11.03
C ILE A 118 13.81 20.47 -12.49
N GLY A 119 13.85 21.76 -12.83
CA GLY A 119 14.16 22.19 -14.19
C GLY A 119 13.81 23.64 -14.44
N VAL A 120 13.79 24.01 -15.73
CA VAL A 120 13.37 25.34 -16.17
C VAL A 120 11.94 25.60 -15.71
N TYR A 121 11.73 26.79 -15.15
CA TYR A 121 10.46 27.21 -14.59
C TYR A 121 9.38 27.38 -15.68
N GLY A 122 8.16 26.93 -15.37
CA GLY A 122 7.00 27.02 -16.27
C GLY A 122 5.71 26.49 -15.61
N ASP A 123 4.55 26.93 -16.11
CA ASP A 123 3.23 26.54 -15.61
C ASP A 123 2.90 25.04 -15.80
N ASP A 124 3.62 24.39 -16.73
CA ASP A 124 3.53 22.97 -17.07
C ASP A 124 4.33 22.08 -16.12
N LYS A 125 5.10 22.68 -15.20
CA LYS A 125 5.94 21.95 -14.24
C LYS A 125 5.13 21.57 -13.01
N THR A 126 4.46 20.43 -13.08
CA THR A 126 3.62 19.92 -12.00
C THR A 126 4.25 18.71 -11.30
N VAL A 127 3.79 18.43 -10.08
CA VAL A 127 4.17 17.26 -9.28
C VAL A 127 2.91 16.62 -8.71
N SER A 128 2.60 15.39 -9.15
CA SER A 128 1.48 14.61 -8.62
C SER A 128 1.95 13.59 -7.60
N ILE A 129 1.18 13.42 -6.53
CA ILE A 129 1.38 12.37 -5.54
C ILE A 129 0.07 12.07 -4.81
N GLY A 130 -0.27 10.79 -4.69
CA GLY A 130 -1.57 10.38 -4.13
C GLY A 130 -2.72 11.04 -4.89
N ASP A 131 -3.54 11.81 -4.17
CA ASP A 131 -4.81 12.34 -4.67
C ASP A 131 -4.69 13.79 -5.17
N ILE A 132 -3.47 14.35 -5.16
CA ILE A 132 -3.21 15.78 -5.37
C ILE A 132 -2.12 15.99 -6.42
N GLU A 133 -2.25 17.08 -7.15
CA GLU A 133 -1.18 17.63 -7.99
C GLU A 133 -0.85 19.07 -7.58
N PHE A 134 0.45 19.37 -7.50
CA PHE A 134 1.03 20.65 -7.11
C PHE A 134 1.72 21.33 -8.29
N ARG A 135 1.81 22.66 -8.25
CA ARG A 135 2.65 23.46 -9.14
C ARG A 135 2.97 24.82 -8.54
N VAL A 136 3.92 25.53 -9.15
CA VAL A 136 4.07 26.99 -9.02
C VAL A 136 3.70 27.61 -10.35
N ASN A 137 2.68 28.47 -10.37
CA ASN A 137 2.30 29.14 -11.62
C ASN A 137 3.31 30.24 -11.99
N THR A 138 3.26 30.78 -13.22
CA THR A 138 4.15 31.84 -13.76
C THR A 138 4.05 33.20 -13.05
N SER A 139 3.06 33.37 -12.18
CA SER A 139 2.98 34.49 -11.22
C SER A 139 3.62 34.13 -9.87
N ASN A 140 4.56 33.18 -9.87
CA ASN A 140 5.25 32.60 -8.71
C ASN A 140 4.33 32.12 -7.57
N THR A 141 3.07 31.79 -7.85
CA THR A 141 2.08 31.44 -6.83
C THR A 141 1.96 29.92 -6.72
N PRO A 142 2.11 29.33 -5.53
CA PRO A 142 1.88 27.91 -5.35
C PRO A 142 0.41 27.58 -5.51
N GLN A 143 0.15 26.53 -6.28
CA GLN A 143 -1.19 26.05 -6.57
C GLN A 143 -1.25 24.54 -6.46
N PHE A 144 -2.46 24.05 -6.25
CA PHE A 144 -2.73 22.63 -6.24
C PHE A 144 -4.16 22.33 -6.67
N ARG A 145 -4.39 21.07 -7.03
CA ARG A 145 -5.71 20.55 -7.40
C ARG A 145 -5.89 19.11 -6.94
N SER A 146 -7.15 18.73 -6.76
CA SER A 146 -7.55 17.34 -6.63
C SER A 146 -7.50 16.65 -7.99
N ILE A 147 -6.97 15.43 -8.04
CA ILE A 147 -6.94 14.59 -9.25
C ILE A 147 -7.83 13.35 -9.14
N VAL A 148 -8.62 13.23 -8.07
CA VAL A 148 -9.55 12.10 -7.85
C VAL A 148 -10.96 12.34 -8.41
N GLY A 149 -11.14 13.35 -9.26
CA GLY A 149 -12.42 13.64 -9.94
C GLY A 149 -13.50 14.27 -9.06
N LYS A 150 -13.14 14.73 -7.85
CA LYS A 150 -14.06 15.47 -6.95
C LYS A 150 -13.29 16.48 -6.10
N ASN A 151 -14.04 17.42 -5.53
CA ASN A 151 -13.47 18.37 -4.58
C ASN A 151 -13.14 17.68 -3.26
N LEU A 152 -12.08 18.13 -2.60
CA LEU A 152 -11.65 17.66 -1.28
C LEU A 152 -11.69 18.82 -0.27
N THR A 153 -11.71 18.49 1.01
CA THR A 153 -11.61 19.42 2.13
C THR A 153 -10.19 19.38 2.66
N TYR A 154 -9.60 20.54 2.89
CA TYR A 154 -8.22 20.63 3.37
C TYR A 154 -8.00 21.73 4.40
N ALA A 155 -6.88 21.60 5.11
CA ALA A 155 -6.26 22.62 5.94
C ALA A 155 -4.78 22.77 5.59
N THR A 156 -4.18 23.91 5.90
CA THR A 156 -2.76 24.19 5.62
C THR A 156 -2.03 24.76 6.83
N LEU A 157 -0.74 24.46 6.88
CA LEU A 157 0.29 25.24 7.59
C LEU A 157 1.33 25.65 6.57
N VAL A 158 1.46 26.95 6.34
CA VAL A 158 2.38 27.53 5.36
C VAL A 158 3.53 28.17 6.10
N LYS A 159 4.77 27.86 5.69
CA LYS A 159 5.97 28.54 6.16
C LYS A 159 6.74 29.08 4.96
N GLN A 160 7.13 30.34 5.05
CA GLN A 160 7.96 30.99 4.05
C GLN A 160 9.22 31.54 4.71
N PHE A 161 10.34 31.42 4.02
CA PHE A 161 11.64 31.92 4.46
C PHE A 161 12.30 32.64 3.30
N TRP A 162 12.45 33.96 3.39
CA TRP A 162 13.05 34.76 2.33
C TRP A 162 14.33 35.43 2.81
N VAL A 163 15.27 35.58 1.89
CA VAL A 163 16.49 36.36 2.09
C VAL A 163 16.36 37.65 1.28
N SER A 164 16.04 38.73 1.99
CA SER A 164 16.03 40.10 1.45
C SER A 164 17.03 40.98 2.23
N SER A 165 17.00 42.31 2.06
CA SER A 165 17.75 43.23 2.92
C SER A 165 17.45 43.00 4.41
N ASP A 166 16.22 42.55 4.70
CA ASP A 166 15.82 41.98 5.97
C ASP A 166 15.38 40.53 5.72
N SER A 167 16.22 39.56 6.09
CA SER A 167 15.83 38.15 6.08
C SER A 167 14.59 37.97 6.95
N GLY A 168 13.56 37.30 6.45
CA GLY A 168 12.29 37.18 7.14
C GLY A 168 11.69 35.78 7.05
N ARG A 169 10.71 35.55 7.92
CA ARG A 169 9.90 34.34 7.92
C ARG A 169 8.44 34.69 8.18
N SER A 170 7.53 33.95 7.55
CA SER A 170 6.10 34.01 7.87
C SER A 170 5.59 32.60 8.21
N THR A 171 4.49 32.56 8.94
CA THR A 171 3.75 31.33 9.19
C THR A 171 2.26 31.65 9.16
N ASP A 172 1.55 30.98 8.27
CA ASP A 172 0.12 31.16 8.06
C ASP A 172 -0.60 29.82 8.16
N THR A 173 -1.87 29.86 8.56
CA THR A 173 -2.71 28.66 8.60
C THR A 173 -4.07 28.94 7.96
N CYS A 174 -4.63 27.91 7.33
CA CYS A 174 -6.02 27.91 6.90
C CYS A 174 -6.68 26.59 7.29
N SER A 175 -7.99 26.62 7.49
CA SER A 175 -8.80 25.44 7.77
C SER A 175 -10.11 25.45 6.97
N ASN A 176 -10.72 24.26 6.82
CA ASN A 176 -12.01 24.06 6.17
C ASN A 176 -12.11 24.63 4.75
N GLN A 177 -11.03 24.53 3.99
CA GLN A 177 -10.97 25.02 2.61
C GLN A 177 -11.36 23.93 1.62
N THR A 178 -11.82 24.34 0.43
CA THR A 178 -12.16 23.43 -0.67
C THR A 178 -11.01 23.34 -1.67
N LEU A 179 -10.46 22.14 -1.85
CA LEU A 179 -9.54 21.81 -2.92
C LEU A 179 -10.36 21.43 -4.16
N HIS A 180 -10.23 22.24 -5.21
CA HIS A 180 -10.96 22.06 -6.46
C HIS A 180 -10.20 21.15 -7.43
N GLN A 181 -10.90 20.72 -8.49
CA GLN A 181 -10.32 19.93 -9.60
C GLN A 181 -9.51 20.77 -10.59
N ASN A 182 -9.67 22.09 -10.55
CA ASN A 182 -8.82 23.03 -11.26
C ASN A 182 -7.77 23.58 -10.31
N PHE A 183 -6.59 23.96 -10.82
CA PHE A 183 -5.57 24.59 -10.00
C PHE A 183 -6.12 25.84 -9.31
N ARG A 184 -5.89 25.91 -8.00
CA ARG A 184 -6.20 27.05 -7.14
C ARG A 184 -5.00 27.35 -6.26
N THR A 185 -4.86 28.61 -5.88
CA THR A 185 -3.85 29.04 -4.91
C THR A 185 -4.03 28.30 -3.60
N ILE A 186 -2.91 27.89 -3.00
CA ILE A 186 -2.93 27.26 -1.67
C ILE A 186 -3.35 28.32 -0.64
N CYS A 187 -4.41 28.06 0.13
CA CYS A 187 -4.82 29.01 1.16
C CYS A 187 -3.70 29.26 2.16
N GLY A 188 -3.49 30.54 2.50
CA GLY A 188 -2.42 31.00 3.38
C GLY A 188 -1.07 31.14 2.67
N ALA A 189 -0.93 30.67 1.43
CA ALA A 189 0.28 30.88 0.65
C ALA A 189 0.13 32.10 -0.26
N ASN A 190 1.21 32.88 -0.36
CA ASN A 190 1.32 34.04 -1.23
C ASN A 190 2.30 33.77 -2.40
N GLY A 191 2.43 34.72 -3.31
CA GLY A 191 3.43 34.66 -4.37
C GLY A 191 4.85 34.62 -3.80
N SER A 192 5.74 33.90 -4.48
CA SER A 192 7.11 33.67 -4.03
C SER A 192 8.17 34.42 -4.89
N SER A 193 9.41 34.44 -4.42
CA SER A 193 10.57 35.04 -5.09
C SER A 193 11.71 34.03 -5.35
N THR A 194 12.75 34.47 -6.06
CA THR A 194 13.95 33.65 -6.36
C THR A 194 14.92 33.51 -5.17
N LYS A 195 14.59 34.11 -4.02
CA LYS A 195 15.38 34.08 -2.79
C LYS A 195 14.54 33.59 -1.62
N GLU A 196 13.67 32.62 -1.87
CA GLU A 196 12.70 32.16 -0.89
C GLU A 196 12.54 30.63 -0.92
N LEU A 197 12.45 30.05 0.27
CA LEU A 197 12.06 28.68 0.51
C LEU A 197 10.64 28.66 1.06
N ASN A 198 9.78 27.89 0.41
CA ASN A 198 8.41 27.64 0.85
C ASN A 198 8.29 26.20 1.34
N ASP A 199 7.70 26.01 2.52
CA ASP A 199 7.41 24.71 3.11
C ASP A 199 5.94 24.69 3.56
N ILE A 200 5.10 24.01 2.78
CA ILE A 200 3.65 24.01 2.92
C ILE A 200 3.19 22.60 3.31
N TRP A 201 2.56 22.50 4.47
CA TRP A 201 1.87 21.31 4.92
C TRP A 201 0.40 21.41 4.52
N VAL A 202 -0.11 20.36 3.87
CA VAL A 202 -1.50 20.23 3.45
C VAL A 202 -2.07 18.98 4.12
N PHE A 203 -3.18 19.16 4.83
CA PHE A 203 -3.91 18.09 5.48
C PHE A 203 -5.23 17.90 4.73
N ILE A 204 -5.40 16.76 4.06
CA ILE A 204 -6.68 16.38 3.47
C ILE A 204 -7.51 15.67 4.53
N THR A 205 -8.74 16.15 4.73
CA THR A 205 -9.65 15.65 5.77
C THR A 205 -10.91 15.00 5.21
N THR A 206 -11.07 14.94 3.88
CA THR A 206 -12.20 14.24 3.24
C THR A 206 -12.15 12.75 3.49
N ASP A 207 -13.30 12.18 3.88
CA ASP A 207 -13.45 10.76 4.10
C ASP A 207 -13.08 9.91 2.87
N GLY A 208 -12.21 8.92 3.09
CA GLY A 208 -11.67 8.03 2.06
C GLY A 208 -10.50 8.62 1.26
N HIS A 209 -10.10 9.87 1.54
CA HIS A 209 -9.02 10.59 0.87
C HIS A 209 -8.06 11.29 1.85
N GLN A 210 -8.12 10.92 3.13
CA GLN A 210 -7.28 11.55 4.14
C GLN A 210 -5.80 11.31 3.87
N GLY A 211 -4.99 12.33 4.13
CA GLY A 211 -3.54 12.24 3.96
C GLY A 211 -2.84 13.54 4.31
N THR A 212 -1.56 13.43 4.70
CA THR A 212 -0.72 14.60 4.98
C THR A 212 0.32 14.74 3.88
N TYR A 213 0.42 15.95 3.33
CA TYR A 213 1.36 16.27 2.26
C TYR A 213 2.28 17.41 2.72
N GLN A 214 3.58 17.28 2.46
CA GLN A 214 4.54 18.37 2.62
C GLN A 214 5.03 18.77 1.23
N TYR A 215 4.69 19.97 0.79
CA TYR A 215 5.12 20.57 -0.47
C TYR A 215 6.19 21.62 -0.20
N ILE A 216 7.40 21.35 -0.67
CA ILE A 216 8.55 22.24 -0.56
C ILE A 216 8.93 22.71 -1.95
N PHE A 217 9.10 24.02 -2.13
CA PHE A 217 9.60 24.56 -3.39
C PHE A 217 10.43 25.82 -3.19
N ASN A 218 11.27 26.10 -4.17
CA ASN A 218 11.99 27.36 -4.32
C ASN A 218 12.19 27.68 -5.80
N LEU A 219 12.24 28.98 -6.09
CA LEU A 219 12.66 29.49 -7.39
C LEU A 219 14.13 29.93 -7.30
N LEU A 220 14.88 29.73 -8.37
CA LEU A 220 16.27 30.17 -8.49
C LEU A 220 16.44 30.87 -9.82
N GLU A 221 17.34 31.85 -9.88
CA GLU A 221 17.72 32.51 -11.13
C GLU A 221 19.23 32.41 -11.33
N ILE A 222 19.62 31.84 -12.46
CA ILE A 222 21.02 31.62 -12.84
C ILE A 222 21.16 32.14 -14.27
N ASP A 223 22.06 33.11 -14.48
CA ASP A 223 22.31 33.73 -15.79
C ASP A 223 21.05 34.22 -16.51
N GLY A 224 20.08 34.76 -15.75
CA GLY A 224 18.79 35.26 -16.26
C GLY A 224 17.76 34.18 -16.57
N ILE A 225 18.07 32.89 -16.34
CA ILE A 225 17.13 31.78 -16.49
C ILE A 225 16.57 31.40 -15.12
N LYS A 226 15.24 31.34 -15.04
CA LYS A 226 14.54 30.87 -13.83
C LYS A 226 14.39 29.35 -13.82
N TYR A 227 14.71 28.77 -12.68
CA TYR A 227 14.56 27.35 -12.38
C TYR A 227 13.60 27.17 -11.21
N LEU A 228 12.88 26.05 -11.26
CA LEU A 228 11.96 25.62 -10.22
C LEU A 228 12.43 24.27 -9.69
N ALA A 229 12.58 24.18 -8.37
CA ALA A 229 12.75 22.93 -7.67
C ALA A 229 11.52 22.69 -6.77
N GLN A 230 10.93 21.51 -6.91
CA GLN A 230 9.73 21.08 -6.18
C GLN A 230 9.97 19.69 -5.60
N LEU A 231 9.57 19.52 -4.35
CA LEU A 231 9.58 18.26 -3.62
C LEU A 231 8.25 18.11 -2.90
N VAL A 232 7.52 17.02 -3.16
CA VAL A 232 6.30 16.69 -2.44
C VAL A 232 6.48 15.36 -1.73
N LYS A 233 6.14 15.34 -0.45
CA LYS A 233 6.12 14.16 0.40
C LYS A 233 4.69 13.84 0.78
N LYS A 234 4.29 12.57 0.71
CA LYS A 234 3.03 12.06 1.25
C LYS A 234 3.35 11.15 2.44
N TYR A 235 2.66 11.41 3.55
CA TYR A 235 2.71 10.65 4.80
C TYR A 235 1.38 9.93 5.03
#